data_AF-D9Y090-F1
#
_entry.id   AF-D9Y090-F1
#
_cell.length_a   1.000
_cell.length_b   1.000
_cell.length_c   1.000
_cell.angle_alpha   90.00
_cell.angle_beta   90.00
_cell.angle_gamma   90.00
#
_symmetry.space_group_name_H-M   'P 1'
#
loop_
_entity.id
_entity.type
_entity.pdbx_description
1 polymer ?
#
loop_
_entity_poly.entity_id
_entity_poly.type
_entity_poly.pdbx_seq_one_letter_code
_entity_poly.pdbx_strand_id
1 'polypeptide(L)'
;MPRGRHRHSPPLHRMLPPSAIAGVSVVCALGPWVFTQPMVLRVLAGAAAVTAVVGAVVMRNWDAQAGKRVAELTRARASDEWRFEERVAELESDLEESRELRAKLEQRLRAKRGELAGLRNEHAALLRRYAASEVDRASVLEERRVLEIEAAVPARALPAGPSAEPGAGAAGESVEAVAEEEPAAPSVFSPEGSELFLRAGAALARLAGDADAGVDADVDVDADADVTEDEAVASAAADETSGPAGDAAPARPGDTP
;
A
#
# COMPACT_ATOMS: atom_id res chain seq x y z
N MET A 1 -11.38 -14.89 0.34
CA MET A 1 -12.17 -16.15 0.30
C MET A 1 -13.57 -15.85 -0.26
N PRO A 2 -13.83 -15.99 -1.57
CA PRO A 2 -15.17 -15.77 -2.08
C PRO A 2 -16.00 -17.03 -1.86
N ARG A 3 -16.95 -16.95 -0.92
CA ARG A 3 -17.97 -17.98 -0.70
C ARG A 3 -19.07 -17.84 -1.75
N GLY A 4 -18.77 -18.24 -2.98
CA GLY A 4 -19.74 -18.39 -4.07
C GLY A 4 -20.61 -19.64 -3.88
N ARG A 5 -21.45 -19.66 -2.85
CA ARG A 5 -22.48 -20.69 -2.66
C ARG A 5 -23.77 -20.21 -3.33
N HIS A 6 -23.71 -19.99 -4.64
CA HIS A 6 -24.93 -19.72 -5.39
C HIS A 6 -25.73 -21.02 -5.46
N ARG A 7 -26.90 -20.91 -4.85
CA ARG A 7 -27.90 -21.94 -4.66
C ARG A 7 -28.37 -22.40 -6.03
N HIS A 8 -27.77 -23.46 -6.55
CA HIS A 8 -28.40 -24.25 -7.60
C HIS A 8 -29.56 -25.02 -6.98
N SER A 9 -30.68 -24.33 -6.74
CA SER A 9 -31.97 -24.99 -6.63
C SER A 9 -32.23 -25.70 -7.97
N PRO A 10 -32.28 -27.04 -7.99
CA PRO A 10 -32.49 -27.78 -9.22
C PRO A 10 -33.85 -27.38 -9.78
N PRO A 11 -33.93 -26.98 -11.05
CA PRO A 11 -35.14 -26.39 -11.54
C PRO A 11 -36.23 -27.47 -11.69
N LEU A 12 -37.38 -27.22 -11.06
CA LEU A 12 -38.56 -28.10 -11.06
C LEU A 12 -38.98 -28.54 -12.47
N HIS A 13 -38.65 -27.76 -13.52
CA HIS A 13 -38.94 -28.10 -14.91
C HIS A 13 -38.19 -29.34 -15.43
N ARG A 14 -37.12 -29.81 -14.78
CA ARG A 14 -36.40 -31.04 -15.20
C ARG A 14 -37.14 -32.33 -14.87
N MET A 15 -38.15 -32.29 -13.99
CA MET A 15 -38.93 -33.47 -13.58
C MET A 15 -40.21 -33.68 -14.40
N LEU A 16 -40.63 -32.67 -15.17
CA LEU A 16 -41.79 -32.75 -16.05
C LEU A 16 -41.66 -33.84 -17.14
N PRO A 17 -40.55 -33.92 -17.91
CA PRO A 17 -40.41 -34.95 -18.94
C PRO A 17 -40.49 -36.40 -18.43
N PRO A 18 -39.82 -36.81 -17.34
CA PRO A 18 -39.91 -38.19 -16.85
C PRO A 18 -41.29 -38.53 -16.25
N SER A 19 -41.98 -37.57 -15.63
CA SER A 19 -43.33 -37.78 -15.07
C SER A 19 -44.39 -38.05 -16.14
N ALA A 20 -44.31 -37.38 -17.29
CA ALA A 20 -45.23 -37.59 -18.41
C ALA A 20 -45.06 -38.99 -19.04
N ILE A 21 -43.81 -39.45 -19.19
CA ILE A 21 -43.51 -40.79 -19.74
C ILE A 21 -44.02 -41.89 -18.78
N ALA A 22 -43.87 -41.68 -17.46
CA ALA A 22 -44.42 -42.58 -16.44
C ALA A 22 -45.97 -42.60 -16.43
N GLY A 23 -46.61 -41.44 -16.64
CA GLY A 23 -48.07 -41.36 -16.74
C GLY A 23 -48.62 -42.16 -17.93
N VAL A 24 -47.98 -42.04 -19.10
CA VAL A 24 -48.40 -42.76 -20.32
C VAL A 24 -48.19 -44.27 -20.18
N SER A 25 -47.13 -44.75 -19.51
CA SER A 25 -46.91 -46.19 -19.32
C SER A 25 -47.93 -46.83 -18.37
N VAL A 26 -48.37 -46.13 -17.32
CA VAL A 26 -49.41 -46.60 -16.38
C VAL A 26 -50.78 -46.68 -17.06
N VAL A 27 -51.14 -45.66 -17.85
CA VAL A 27 -52.38 -45.67 -18.64
C VAL A 27 -52.37 -46.81 -19.66
N CYS A 28 -51.22 -47.03 -20.30
CA CYS A 28 -51.06 -48.14 -21.22
C CYS A 28 -51.18 -49.49 -20.51
N ALA A 29 -50.61 -49.68 -19.32
CA ALA A 29 -50.68 -50.95 -18.58
C ALA A 29 -52.10 -51.30 -18.07
N LEU A 30 -52.94 -50.30 -17.78
CA LEU A 30 -54.29 -50.50 -17.25
C LEU A 30 -55.37 -50.68 -18.32
N GLY A 31 -55.14 -50.19 -19.56
CA GLY A 31 -56.12 -50.31 -20.66
C GLY A 31 -56.53 -51.74 -21.06
N PRO A 32 -55.68 -52.79 -21.00
CA PRO A 32 -56.05 -54.16 -21.37
C PRO A 32 -57.05 -54.79 -20.41
N TRP A 33 -57.07 -54.34 -19.16
CA TRP A 33 -57.94 -54.89 -18.12
C TRP A 33 -59.41 -54.54 -18.36
N VAL A 34 -59.69 -53.56 -19.23
CA VAL A 34 -61.05 -53.09 -19.54
C VAL A 34 -61.52 -53.57 -20.94
N PHE A 35 -60.61 -53.99 -21.83
CA PHE A 35 -60.92 -54.32 -23.23
C PHE A 35 -60.47 -55.73 -23.64
N THR A 36 -61.42 -56.54 -24.11
CA THR A 36 -61.24 -57.96 -24.48
C THR A 36 -61.08 -58.21 -25.99
N GLN A 37 -61.06 -57.16 -26.83
CA GLN A 37 -60.86 -57.31 -28.28
C GLN A 37 -59.38 -57.52 -28.65
N PRO A 38 -59.05 -58.49 -29.54
CA PRO A 38 -57.67 -58.86 -29.85
C PRO A 38 -56.86 -57.76 -30.55
N MET A 39 -57.52 -56.87 -31.30
CA MET A 39 -56.85 -55.71 -31.89
C MET A 39 -56.44 -54.68 -30.84
N VAL A 40 -57.26 -54.49 -29.79
CA VAL A 40 -56.97 -53.53 -28.71
C VAL A 40 -55.74 -53.98 -27.92
N LEU A 41 -55.62 -55.28 -27.64
CA LEU A 41 -54.45 -55.86 -26.97
C LEU A 41 -53.15 -55.65 -27.76
N ARG A 42 -53.19 -55.77 -29.10
CA ARG A 42 -52.00 -55.57 -29.96
C ARG A 42 -51.58 -54.10 -30.04
N VAL A 43 -52.53 -53.18 -30.22
CA VAL A 43 -52.25 -51.74 -30.24
C VAL A 43 -51.62 -51.31 -28.92
N LEU A 44 -52.14 -51.82 -27.80
CA LEU A 44 -51.68 -51.47 -26.48
C LEU A 44 -50.31 -52.07 -26.14
N ALA A 45 -50.04 -53.32 -26.52
CA ALA A 45 -48.70 -53.89 -26.44
C ALA A 45 -47.68 -53.08 -27.29
N GLY A 46 -48.11 -52.61 -28.47
CA GLY A 46 -47.31 -51.72 -29.30
C GLY A 46 -47.00 -50.38 -28.61
N ALA A 47 -48.00 -49.76 -27.99
CA ALA A 47 -47.81 -48.52 -27.23
C ALA A 47 -46.86 -48.74 -26.03
N ALA A 48 -46.97 -49.85 -25.30
CA ALA A 48 -46.05 -50.20 -24.22
C ALA A 48 -44.59 -50.35 -24.74
N ALA A 49 -44.40 -51.04 -25.86
CA ALA A 49 -43.07 -51.18 -26.48
C ALA A 49 -42.49 -49.81 -26.90
N VAL A 50 -43.29 -48.92 -27.49
CA VAL A 50 -42.86 -47.57 -27.84
C VAL A 50 -42.46 -46.78 -26.60
N THR A 51 -43.24 -46.83 -25.51
CA THR A 51 -42.88 -46.14 -24.26
C THR A 51 -41.59 -46.67 -23.63
N ALA A 52 -41.35 -47.99 -23.70
CA ALA A 52 -40.11 -48.59 -23.22
C ALA A 52 -38.90 -48.14 -24.03
N VAL A 53 -39.03 -48.09 -25.37
CA VAL A 53 -37.97 -47.59 -26.26
C VAL A 53 -37.69 -46.11 -26.00
N VAL A 54 -38.73 -45.27 -25.84
CA VAL A 54 -38.57 -43.85 -25.52
C VAL A 54 -37.88 -43.67 -24.16
N GLY A 55 -38.30 -44.41 -23.13
CA GLY A 55 -37.66 -44.39 -21.81
C GLY A 55 -36.18 -44.78 -21.86
N ALA A 56 -35.85 -45.82 -22.63
CA ALA A 56 -34.47 -46.27 -22.81
C ALA A 56 -33.60 -45.22 -23.53
N VAL A 57 -34.12 -44.56 -24.57
CA VAL A 57 -33.40 -43.50 -25.29
C VAL A 57 -33.18 -42.28 -24.40
N VAL A 58 -34.19 -41.90 -23.59
CA VAL A 58 -34.05 -40.81 -22.63
C VAL A 58 -32.94 -41.14 -21.64
N MET A 59 -32.93 -42.30 -21.00
CA MET A 59 -31.84 -42.67 -20.08
C MET A 59 -30.47 -42.64 -20.75
N ARG A 60 -30.36 -43.17 -21.97
CA ARG A 60 -29.10 -43.15 -22.74
C ARG A 60 -28.61 -41.72 -23.02
N ASN A 61 -29.53 -40.80 -23.31
CA ASN A 61 -29.19 -39.39 -23.56
C ASN A 61 -28.83 -38.65 -22.25
N TRP A 62 -29.49 -38.96 -21.14
CA TRP A 62 -29.15 -38.42 -19.83
C TRP A 62 -27.75 -38.84 -19.38
N ASP A 63 -27.39 -40.12 -19.55
CA ASP A 63 -26.05 -40.64 -19.26
C ASP A 63 -24.98 -39.92 -20.10
N ALA A 64 -25.24 -39.75 -21.40
CA ALA A 64 -24.32 -39.06 -22.31
C ALA A 64 -24.17 -37.56 -21.96
N GLN A 65 -25.25 -36.87 -21.60
CA GLN A 65 -25.21 -35.46 -21.22
C GLN A 65 -24.53 -35.25 -19.86
N ALA A 66 -24.72 -36.15 -18.90
CA ALA A 66 -24.05 -36.09 -17.61
C ALA A 66 -22.53 -36.24 -17.78
N GLY A 67 -22.08 -37.20 -18.60
CA GLY A 67 -20.66 -37.39 -18.89
C GLY A 67 -20.01 -36.17 -19.53
N LYS A 68 -20.68 -35.54 -20.51
CA LYS A 68 -20.19 -34.31 -21.15
C LYS A 68 -20.04 -33.15 -20.17
N ARG A 69 -21.05 -32.93 -19.31
CA ARG A 69 -21.00 -31.86 -18.29
C ARG A 69 -19.90 -32.09 -17.27
N VAL A 70 -19.67 -33.34 -16.84
CA VAL A 70 -18.58 -33.64 -15.90
C VAL A 70 -17.23 -33.38 -16.56
N ALA A 71 -17.03 -33.83 -17.81
CA ALA A 71 -15.80 -33.59 -18.54
C ALA A 71 -15.51 -32.09 -18.72
N GLU A 72 -16.54 -31.31 -19.04
CA GLU A 72 -16.44 -29.86 -19.17
C GLU A 72 -16.12 -29.18 -17.85
N LEU A 73 -16.78 -29.56 -16.75
CA LEU A 73 -16.48 -29.04 -15.41
C LEU A 73 -15.08 -29.42 -14.93
N THR A 74 -14.60 -30.63 -15.24
CA THR A 74 -13.22 -31.01 -14.91
C THR A 74 -12.21 -30.22 -15.72
N ARG A 75 -12.50 -29.96 -17.01
CA ARG A 75 -11.64 -29.14 -17.86
C ARG A 75 -11.63 -27.67 -17.42
N ALA A 76 -12.79 -27.14 -17.05
CA ALA A 76 -12.92 -25.79 -16.50
C ALA A 76 -12.13 -25.66 -15.19
N ARG A 77 -12.30 -26.59 -14.24
CA ARG A 77 -11.53 -26.61 -12.99
C ARG A 77 -10.03 -26.69 -13.20
N ALA A 78 -9.57 -27.55 -14.11
CA ALA A 78 -8.15 -27.63 -14.44
C ALA A 78 -7.63 -26.31 -15.05
N SER A 79 -8.43 -25.64 -15.88
CA SER A 79 -8.05 -24.32 -16.41
C SER A 79 -8.04 -23.22 -15.35
N ASP A 80 -8.92 -23.31 -14.36
CA ASP A 80 -8.98 -22.36 -13.26
C ASP A 80 -7.81 -22.56 -12.30
N GLU A 81 -7.48 -23.80 -11.96
CA GLU A 81 -6.31 -24.16 -11.15
C GLU A 81 -5.04 -23.59 -11.76
N TRP A 82 -4.84 -23.77 -13.07
CA TRP A 82 -3.69 -23.18 -13.76
C TRP A 82 -3.64 -21.65 -13.69
N ARG A 83 -4.79 -20.98 -13.87
CA ARG A 83 -4.87 -19.51 -13.71
C ARG A 83 -4.62 -19.04 -12.28
N PHE A 84 -5.01 -19.84 -11.28
CA PHE A 84 -4.73 -19.53 -9.89
C PHE A 84 -3.26 -19.72 -9.56
N GLU A 85 -2.64 -20.79 -10.05
CA GLU A 85 -1.20 -21.03 -9.91
C GLU A 85 -0.39 -19.87 -10.52
N GLU A 86 -0.78 -19.38 -11.70
CA GLU A 86 -0.13 -18.22 -12.33
C GLU A 86 -0.25 -16.96 -11.46
N ARG A 87 -1.46 -16.64 -10.98
CA ARG A 87 -1.66 -15.48 -10.09
C ARG A 87 -0.92 -15.64 -8.76
N VAL A 88 -0.77 -16.85 -8.26
CA VAL A 88 0.02 -17.10 -7.04
C VAL A 88 1.49 -16.84 -7.33
N ALA A 89 2.01 -17.28 -8.46
CA ALA A 89 3.39 -17.01 -8.87
C ALA A 89 3.65 -15.50 -9.04
N GLU A 90 2.74 -14.75 -9.68
CA GLU A 90 2.81 -13.29 -9.80
C GLU A 90 2.83 -12.60 -8.42
N LEU A 91 1.96 -13.01 -7.49
CA LEU A 91 1.92 -12.45 -6.14
C LEU A 91 3.17 -12.81 -5.32
N GLU A 92 3.74 -13.99 -5.53
CA GLU A 92 5.00 -14.39 -4.90
C GLU A 92 6.16 -13.54 -5.42
N SER A 93 6.24 -13.26 -6.72
CA SER A 93 7.24 -12.35 -7.28
C SER A 93 7.08 -10.92 -6.75
N ASP A 94 5.86 -10.38 -6.71
CA ASP A 94 5.60 -9.03 -6.18
C ASP A 94 6.00 -8.92 -4.70
N LEU A 95 5.76 -9.98 -3.92
CA LEU A 95 6.19 -10.03 -2.53
C LEU A 95 7.71 -10.04 -2.39
N GLU A 96 8.42 -10.79 -3.23
CA GLU A 96 9.88 -10.78 -3.28
C GLU A 96 10.43 -9.40 -3.65
N GLU A 97 9.89 -8.76 -4.70
CA GLU A 97 10.25 -7.41 -5.10
C GLU A 97 10.03 -6.40 -3.97
N SER A 98 8.88 -6.46 -3.29
CA SER A 98 8.58 -5.56 -2.17
C SER A 98 9.55 -5.75 -0.99
N ARG A 99 9.98 -6.99 -0.71
CA ARG A 99 10.97 -7.31 0.33
C ARG A 99 12.33 -6.76 -0.03
N GLU A 100 12.73 -6.86 -1.29
CA GLU A 100 13.98 -6.27 -1.77
C GLU A 100 13.97 -4.74 -1.66
N LEU A 101 12.88 -4.08 -2.06
CA LEU A 101 12.73 -2.63 -1.95
C LEU A 101 12.82 -2.18 -0.49
N ARG A 102 12.16 -2.90 0.44
CA ARG A 102 12.27 -2.64 1.87
C ARG A 102 13.71 -2.78 2.35
N ALA A 103 14.41 -3.86 1.99
CA ALA A 103 15.81 -4.05 2.36
C ALA A 103 16.71 -2.92 1.84
N LYS A 104 16.54 -2.50 0.58
CA LYS A 104 17.26 -1.39 -0.05
C LYS A 104 17.01 -0.06 0.69
N LEU A 105 15.76 0.23 1.05
CA LEU A 105 15.41 1.45 1.80
C LEU A 105 15.97 1.42 3.22
N GLU A 106 15.89 0.29 3.92
CA GLU A 106 16.48 0.17 5.24
C GLU A 106 18.00 0.33 5.21
N GLN A 107 18.68 -0.22 4.20
CA GLN A 107 20.12 -0.03 4.02
C GLN A 107 20.48 1.44 3.81
N ARG A 108 19.74 2.14 2.95
CA ARG A 108 19.92 3.59 2.73
C ARG A 108 19.70 4.38 4.01
N LEU A 109 18.65 4.05 4.77
CA LEU A 109 18.35 4.71 6.03
C LEU A 109 19.41 4.44 7.11
N ARG A 110 19.95 3.22 7.19
CA ARG A 110 21.11 2.89 8.04
C ARG A 110 22.35 3.68 7.62
N ALA A 111 22.63 3.78 6.32
CA ALA A 111 23.73 4.58 5.79
C ALA A 111 23.58 6.06 6.16
N LYS A 112 22.39 6.66 5.97
CA LYS A 112 22.12 8.06 6.35
C LYS A 112 22.22 8.33 7.85
N ARG A 113 21.79 7.39 8.70
CA ARG A 113 22.02 7.49 10.15
C ARG A 113 23.51 7.47 10.50
N GLY A 114 24.30 6.65 9.79
CA GLY A 114 25.76 6.62 9.90
C GLY A 114 26.41 7.95 9.49
N GLU A 115 26.01 8.50 8.34
CA GLU A 115 26.49 9.80 7.85
C GLU A 115 26.19 10.93 8.86
N LEU A 116 24.97 10.99 9.40
CA LEU A 116 24.59 11.99 10.40
C LEU A 116 25.40 11.85 11.71
N ALA A 117 25.64 10.62 12.16
CA ALA A 117 26.52 10.39 13.31
C ALA A 117 27.95 10.83 13.02
N GLY A 118 28.45 10.58 11.80
CA GLY A 118 29.74 11.07 11.31
C GLY A 118 29.86 12.59 11.38
N LEU A 119 28.92 13.32 10.77
CA LEU A 119 28.90 14.79 10.77
C LEU A 119 28.82 15.38 12.18
N ARG A 120 28.05 14.76 13.09
CA ARG A 120 27.97 15.19 14.49
C ARG A 120 29.32 15.00 15.21
N ASN A 121 30.00 13.89 14.95
CA ASN A 121 31.32 13.63 15.53
C ASN A 121 32.39 14.58 14.97
N GLU A 122 32.34 14.88 13.67
CA GLU A 122 33.20 15.88 13.02
C GLU A 122 32.98 17.27 13.62
N HIS A 123 31.73 17.69 13.79
CA HIS A 123 31.38 18.96 14.43
C HIS A 123 31.91 19.03 15.88
N ALA A 124 31.72 17.97 16.66
CA ALA A 124 32.25 17.89 18.02
C ALA A 124 33.80 17.88 18.05
N ALA A 125 34.45 17.35 17.02
CA ALA A 125 35.91 17.42 16.89
C ALA A 125 36.38 18.84 16.54
N LEU A 126 35.69 19.55 15.65
CA LEU A 126 35.97 20.94 15.30
C LEU A 126 35.83 21.87 16.51
N LEU A 127 34.75 21.74 17.27
CA LEU A 127 34.54 22.53 18.50
C LEU A 127 35.64 22.30 19.53
N ARG A 128 36.08 21.05 19.74
CA ARG A 128 37.19 20.73 20.64
C ARG A 128 38.51 21.36 20.19
N ARG A 129 38.80 21.35 18.88
CA ARG A 129 40.00 21.99 18.33
C ARG A 129 39.96 23.51 18.47
N TYR A 130 38.82 24.12 18.20
CA TYR A 130 38.63 25.57 18.37
C TYR A 130 38.75 25.99 19.84
N ALA A 131 38.09 25.26 20.74
CA ALA A 131 38.19 25.51 22.18
C ALA A 131 39.64 25.36 22.68
N ALA A 132 40.38 24.34 22.23
CA ALA A 132 41.80 24.19 22.55
C ALA A 132 42.61 25.39 22.05
N SER A 133 42.40 25.84 20.80
CA SER A 133 43.09 27.02 20.26
C SER A 133 42.77 28.31 21.01
N GLU A 134 41.55 28.46 21.54
CA GLU A 134 41.18 29.63 22.33
C GLU A 134 41.77 29.57 23.75
N VAL A 135 41.88 28.38 24.34
CA VAL A 135 42.60 28.16 25.61
C VAL A 135 44.10 28.45 25.44
N ASP A 136 44.71 27.99 24.35
CA ASP A 136 46.12 28.29 24.03
C ASP A 136 46.35 29.80 23.83
N ARG A 137 45.37 30.51 23.26
CA ARG A 137 45.43 31.98 23.13
C ARG A 137 45.33 32.66 24.49
N ALA A 138 44.43 32.21 25.36
CA ALA A 138 44.26 32.75 26.70
C ALA A 138 45.49 32.52 27.58
N SER A 139 46.09 31.32 27.52
CA SER A 139 47.30 31.00 28.29
C SER A 139 48.48 31.89 27.88
N VAL A 140 48.67 32.16 26.59
CA VAL A 140 49.69 33.11 26.12
C VAL A 140 49.46 34.52 26.69
N LEU A 141 48.22 34.98 26.81
CA LEU A 141 47.91 36.28 27.42
C LEU A 141 48.15 36.28 28.94
N GLU A 142 47.84 35.19 29.64
CA GLU A 142 48.12 35.03 31.06
C GLU A 142 49.63 34.95 31.34
N GLU A 143 50.38 34.19 30.55
CA GLU A 143 51.84 34.15 30.61
C GLU A 143 52.44 35.54 30.44
N ARG A 144 51.96 36.34 29.48
CA ARG A 144 52.38 37.74 29.32
C ARG A 144 52.06 38.59 30.56
N ARG A 145 50.85 38.47 31.11
CA ARG A 145 50.46 39.20 32.34
C ARG A 145 51.33 38.81 33.54
N VAL A 146 51.64 37.52 33.69
CA VAL A 146 52.53 37.03 34.76
C VAL A 146 53.93 37.61 34.58
N LEU A 147 54.47 37.59 33.36
CA LEU A 147 55.77 38.19 33.05
C LEU A 147 55.79 39.71 33.31
N GLU A 148 54.72 40.44 32.99
CA GLU A 148 54.59 41.86 33.30
C GLU A 148 54.56 42.11 34.82
N ILE A 149 53.85 41.29 35.58
CA ILE A 149 53.83 41.38 37.05
C ILE A 149 55.23 41.08 37.61
N GLU A 150 55.89 40.02 37.17
CA GLU A 150 57.24 39.67 37.60
C GLU A 150 58.26 40.76 37.28
N ALA A 151 58.17 41.39 36.10
CA ALA A 151 59.00 42.53 35.73
C ALA A 151 58.67 43.81 36.52
N ALA A 152 57.40 44.01 36.89
CA ALA A 152 56.92 45.14 37.68
C ALA A 152 57.16 44.98 39.19
N VAL A 153 57.44 43.77 39.70
CA VAL A 153 57.94 43.57 41.07
C VAL A 153 59.30 44.25 41.15
N PRO A 154 59.46 45.36 41.91
CA PRO A 154 60.76 45.99 42.05
C PRO A 154 61.69 44.99 42.73
N ALA A 155 62.80 44.67 42.06
CA ALA A 155 63.87 43.87 42.66
C ALA A 155 64.16 44.44 44.05
N ARG A 156 64.06 43.57 45.08
CA ARG A 156 64.38 43.92 46.46
C ARG A 156 65.70 44.69 46.47
N ALA A 157 65.63 45.97 46.83
CA ALA A 157 66.70 46.93 46.65
C ALA A 157 67.98 46.47 47.37
N LEU A 158 68.96 46.00 46.59
CA LEU A 158 70.35 46.33 46.85
C LEU A 158 70.54 47.77 46.34
N PRO A 159 71.22 48.66 47.10
CA PRO A 159 71.20 50.10 46.86
C PRO A 159 71.70 50.46 45.46
N ALA A 160 70.93 51.31 44.78
CA ALA A 160 71.13 51.74 43.39
C ALA A 160 72.26 52.78 43.24
N GLY A 161 73.09 52.61 42.20
CA GLY A 161 73.90 53.66 41.58
C GLY A 161 73.19 54.25 40.35
N PRO A 162 73.40 55.53 39.99
CA PRO A 162 72.45 56.29 39.18
C PRO A 162 72.68 56.28 37.65
N SER A 163 71.55 56.52 36.97
CA SER A 163 71.35 57.31 35.73
C SER A 163 71.36 56.59 34.37
N ALA A 164 70.20 56.55 33.69
CA ALA A 164 69.81 57.51 32.64
C ALA A 164 68.61 56.97 31.81
N GLU A 165 67.55 57.78 31.70
CA GLU A 165 66.46 57.72 30.72
C GLU A 165 66.55 59.01 29.84
N PRO A 166 65.78 59.25 28.75
CA PRO A 166 64.57 58.53 28.27
C PRO A 166 64.49 58.34 26.72
N GLY A 167 63.44 57.66 26.25
CA GLY A 167 63.01 57.68 24.85
C GLY A 167 61.54 57.35 24.70
N ALA A 168 60.69 58.38 24.67
CA ALA A 168 59.24 58.32 24.56
C ALA A 168 58.74 58.22 23.10
N GLY A 169 57.59 57.58 22.89
CA GLY A 169 56.81 57.65 21.64
C GLY A 169 55.50 56.88 21.75
N ALA A 170 54.39 57.61 21.83
CA ALA A 170 53.05 57.14 22.18
C ALA A 170 52.05 57.17 21.00
N ALA A 171 50.88 56.57 21.24
CA ALA A 171 49.57 56.75 20.59
C ALA A 171 49.36 56.08 19.21
N GLY A 172 48.19 55.54 18.86
CA GLY A 172 46.88 55.63 19.49
C GLY A 172 45.85 54.75 18.78
N GLU A 173 44.79 54.48 19.51
CA GLU A 173 43.61 53.68 19.22
C GLU A 173 42.66 54.40 18.24
N SER A 174 41.98 53.67 17.36
CA SER A 174 40.70 54.09 16.78
C SER A 174 39.85 52.87 16.40
N VAL A 175 38.68 52.81 17.03
CA VAL A 175 37.57 51.88 16.83
C VAL A 175 36.40 52.72 16.29
N GLU A 176 35.77 52.27 15.20
CA GLU A 176 34.37 52.47 14.75
C GLU A 176 34.31 52.23 13.22
N ALA A 177 33.34 51.57 12.60
CA ALA A 177 31.97 51.30 13.00
C ALA A 177 31.53 49.90 12.54
N VAL A 178 30.95 49.15 13.47
CA VAL A 178 30.09 48.00 13.19
C VAL A 178 28.73 48.59 12.80
N ALA A 179 28.28 48.32 11.58
CA ALA A 179 26.89 48.54 11.22
C ALA A 179 26.04 47.56 12.04
N GLU A 180 25.26 48.11 12.97
CA GLU A 180 24.12 47.44 13.57
C GLU A 180 23.10 47.17 12.47
N GLU A 181 23.05 45.93 11.99
CA GLU A 181 21.84 45.40 11.36
C GLU A 181 21.11 44.62 12.46
N GLU A 182 19.95 45.15 12.85
CA GLU A 182 19.03 44.58 13.84
C GLU A 182 18.92 43.05 13.71
N PRO A 183 18.96 42.29 14.82
CA PRO A 183 18.51 40.91 14.80
C PRO A 183 16.99 40.92 14.65
N ALA A 184 16.52 40.92 13.42
CA ALA A 184 15.15 40.52 13.12
C ALA A 184 14.93 39.16 13.78
N ALA A 185 13.99 39.12 14.73
CA ALA A 185 13.60 37.90 15.43
C ALA A 185 13.43 36.76 14.43
N PRO A 186 13.88 35.52 14.74
CA PRO A 186 13.80 34.42 13.79
C PRO A 186 12.34 34.17 13.47
N SER A 187 11.88 34.67 12.32
CA SER A 187 10.58 34.29 11.81
C SER A 187 10.68 32.80 11.51
N VAL A 188 9.81 32.02 12.17
CA VAL A 188 9.76 30.55 12.05
C VAL A 188 9.60 30.10 10.59
N PHE A 189 9.27 31.03 9.69
CA PHE A 189 9.30 30.87 8.25
C PHE A 189 10.10 32.01 7.62
N SER A 190 11.18 31.68 6.90
CA SER A 190 11.79 32.61 5.95
C SER A 190 10.87 32.74 4.73
N PRO A 191 10.83 33.91 4.06
CA PRO A 191 10.08 34.09 2.82
C PRO A 191 10.50 33.05 1.76
N GLU A 192 11.79 32.74 1.66
CA GLU A 192 12.32 31.69 0.77
C GLU A 192 11.79 30.28 1.10
N GLY A 193 11.59 29.98 2.39
CA GLY A 193 11.01 28.70 2.82
C GLY A 193 9.55 28.53 2.40
N SER A 194 8.79 29.63 2.39
CA SER A 194 7.39 29.60 1.92
C SER A 194 7.29 29.35 0.42
N GLU A 195 8.20 29.91 -0.38
CA GLU A 195 8.27 29.66 -1.82
C GLU A 195 8.67 28.21 -2.14
N LEU A 196 9.61 27.65 -1.37
CA LEU A 196 9.99 26.24 -1.50
C LEU A 196 8.83 25.30 -1.17
N PHE A 197 8.03 25.61 -0.14
CA PHE A 197 6.88 24.78 0.24
C PHE A 197 5.78 24.81 -0.83
N LEU A 198 5.51 25.99 -1.42
CA LEU A 198 4.57 26.12 -2.53
C LEU A 198 5.07 25.40 -3.80
N ARG A 199 6.36 25.51 -4.11
CA ARG A 199 6.98 24.77 -5.23
C ARG A 199 6.92 23.26 -5.02
N ALA A 200 7.12 22.78 -3.80
CA ALA A 200 6.99 21.37 -3.44
C ALA A 200 5.53 20.89 -3.59
N GLY A 201 4.55 21.68 -3.12
CA GLY A 201 3.13 21.39 -3.31
C GLY A 201 2.73 21.31 -4.79
N ALA A 202 3.23 22.23 -5.63
CA ALA A 202 3.01 22.22 -7.07
C ALA A 202 3.71 21.06 -7.80
N ALA A 203 4.82 20.54 -7.27
CA ALA A 203 5.47 19.33 -7.78
C ALA A 203 4.67 18.06 -7.41
N LEU A 204 4.15 18.00 -6.17
CA LEU A 204 3.32 16.89 -5.71
C LEU A 204 2.01 16.79 -6.49
N ALA A 205 1.36 17.93 -6.77
CA ALA A 205 0.13 17.99 -7.56
C ALA A 205 0.34 17.49 -9.01
N ARG A 206 1.51 17.77 -9.61
CA ARG A 206 1.87 17.25 -10.94
C ARG A 206 2.07 15.74 -10.91
N LEU A 207 2.73 15.20 -9.88
CA LEU A 207 2.92 13.76 -9.73
C LEU A 207 1.59 13.02 -9.49
N ALA A 208 0.67 13.63 -8.73
CA ALA A 208 -0.68 13.10 -8.54
C ALA A 208 -1.50 13.13 -9.83
N GLY A 209 -1.42 14.21 -10.62
CA GLY A 209 -2.08 14.30 -11.93
C GLY A 209 -1.51 13.33 -12.97
N ASP A 210 -0.20 13.08 -12.95
CA ASP A 210 0.44 12.06 -13.81
C ASP A 210 0.03 10.63 -13.41
N ALA A 211 -0.24 10.40 -12.11
CA ALA A 211 -0.74 9.12 -11.63
C ALA A 211 -2.18 8.85 -12.08
N ASP A 212 -3.01 9.88 -12.25
CA ASP A 212 -4.36 9.73 -12.83
C ASP A 212 -4.30 9.63 -14.37
N ALA A 213 -3.42 10.37 -15.05
CA ALA A 213 -3.26 10.32 -16.51
C ALA A 213 -2.63 9.01 -17.03
N GLY A 214 -1.82 8.33 -16.20
CA GLY A 214 -1.25 7.01 -16.53
C GLY A 214 -2.25 5.85 -16.47
N VAL A 215 -3.42 6.03 -15.85
CA VAL A 215 -4.46 5.00 -15.76
C VAL A 215 -5.36 4.98 -17.01
N ASP A 216 -5.46 6.11 -17.72
CA ASP A 216 -6.29 6.23 -18.93
C ASP A 216 -5.54 5.90 -20.24
N ALA A 217 -4.20 5.84 -20.21
CA ALA A 217 -3.37 5.63 -21.41
C ALA A 217 -3.07 4.16 -21.76
N ASP A 218 -3.41 3.21 -20.89
CA ASP A 218 -3.15 1.76 -21.09
C ASP A 218 -4.42 0.94 -21.39
N VAL A 219 -5.54 1.58 -21.76
CA VAL A 219 -6.76 0.90 -22.22
C VAL A 219 -6.94 1.05 -23.74
N ASP A 220 -5.92 0.69 -24.51
CA ASP A 220 -6.07 0.26 -25.90
C ASP A 220 -6.05 -1.27 -25.93
N VAL A 221 -7.11 -1.90 -25.39
CA VAL A 221 -7.38 -3.31 -25.63
C VAL A 221 -8.24 -3.40 -26.89
N ASP A 222 -7.67 -4.02 -27.92
CA ASP A 222 -8.35 -4.49 -29.13
C ASP A 222 -9.75 -5.03 -28.81
N ALA A 223 -10.76 -4.24 -29.14
CA ALA A 223 -12.17 -4.65 -29.13
C ALA A 223 -12.62 -4.87 -30.58
N ASP A 224 -12.49 -6.11 -31.04
CA ASP A 224 -13.23 -6.62 -32.17
C ASP A 224 -14.14 -7.77 -31.70
N ALA A 225 -15.39 -7.74 -32.18
CA ALA A 225 -16.50 -8.71 -32.05
C ALA A 225 -17.55 -8.54 -30.91
N ASP A 226 -18.54 -7.70 -31.24
CA ASP A 226 -19.95 -8.06 -31.49
C ASP A 226 -20.94 -8.40 -30.33
N VAL A 227 -21.70 -7.36 -29.94
CA VAL A 227 -23.19 -7.22 -29.95
C VAL A 227 -24.10 -8.14 -29.09
N THR A 228 -24.82 -7.54 -28.14
CA THR A 228 -26.28 -7.24 -28.26
C THR A 228 -26.83 -6.48 -27.04
N GLU A 229 -27.61 -5.45 -27.34
CA GLU A 229 -28.45 -4.63 -26.47
C GLU A 229 -29.60 -5.45 -25.83
N ASP A 230 -30.02 -5.14 -24.60
CA ASP A 230 -31.36 -4.56 -24.36
C ASP A 230 -31.56 -4.04 -22.92
N GLU A 231 -32.40 -3.00 -22.84
CA GLU A 231 -32.90 -2.09 -21.79
C GLU A 231 -32.78 -2.46 -20.29
N ALA A 232 -32.29 -1.57 -19.41
CA ALA A 232 -32.83 -0.27 -18.97
C ALA A 232 -34.09 -0.33 -18.07
N VAL A 233 -33.91 -0.14 -16.77
CA VAL A 233 -34.78 0.76 -15.98
C VAL A 233 -34.01 1.41 -14.85
N ALA A 234 -34.09 2.74 -14.83
CA ALA A 234 -33.44 3.67 -13.94
C ALA A 234 -34.24 3.94 -12.65
N SER A 235 -33.54 4.35 -11.60
CA SER A 235 -33.90 5.46 -10.69
C SER A 235 -32.77 5.59 -9.66
N ALA A 236 -31.78 6.46 -9.82
CA ALA A 236 -31.80 7.91 -9.58
C ALA A 236 -31.82 8.32 -8.09
N ALA A 237 -30.65 8.84 -7.67
CA ALA A 237 -30.38 10.04 -6.87
C ALA A 237 -30.54 10.05 -5.32
N ALA A 238 -29.41 10.43 -4.69
CA ALA A 238 -29.18 11.35 -3.55
C ALA A 238 -28.16 10.72 -2.57
N ASP A 239 -26.87 10.99 -2.67
CA ASP A 239 -26.14 12.15 -2.14
C ASP A 239 -26.70 12.76 -0.84
N GLU A 240 -26.05 12.45 0.30
CA GLU A 240 -25.30 13.43 1.11
C GLU A 240 -25.05 12.92 2.55
N THR A 241 -23.78 13.02 2.93
CA THR A 241 -23.22 13.46 4.21
C THR A 241 -23.75 12.93 5.56
N SER A 242 -22.85 12.37 6.37
CA SER A 242 -22.50 12.87 7.72
C SER A 242 -21.43 12.01 8.40
N GLY A 243 -20.45 12.70 9.02
CA GLY A 243 -19.17 12.16 9.46
C GLY A 243 -19.15 11.35 10.77
N PRO A 244 -17.94 11.02 11.26
CA PRO A 244 -17.75 10.12 12.39
C PRO A 244 -17.79 10.87 13.74
N ALA A 245 -18.70 10.46 14.62
CA ALA A 245 -18.52 10.59 16.07
C ALA A 245 -17.81 9.31 16.54
N GLY A 246 -16.70 9.34 17.27
CA GLY A 246 -16.44 10.17 18.43
C GLY A 246 -16.31 9.21 19.63
N ASP A 247 -15.06 8.85 19.91
CA ASP A 247 -14.47 8.50 21.22
C ASP A 247 -15.31 7.73 22.27
N ALA A 248 -14.85 6.54 22.65
CA ALA A 248 -15.15 5.94 23.94
C ALA A 248 -13.99 5.04 24.43
N ALA A 249 -13.34 5.53 25.48
CA ALA A 249 -12.25 4.93 26.23
C ALA A 249 -12.56 3.55 26.86
N PRO A 250 -11.53 2.73 27.19
CA PRO A 250 -11.72 1.37 27.68
C PRO A 250 -11.98 1.29 29.20
N ALA A 251 -13.01 0.53 29.59
CA ALA A 251 -13.26 0.12 30.97
C ALA A 251 -12.43 -1.14 31.32
N ARG A 252 -11.72 -1.09 32.46
CA ARG A 252 -11.05 -2.24 33.09
C ARG A 252 -12.08 -3.16 33.77
N PRO A 253 -11.90 -4.49 33.73
CA PRO A 253 -12.54 -5.38 34.69
C PRO A 253 -11.50 -6.00 35.65
N GLY A 254 -11.71 -5.78 36.94
CA GLY A 254 -11.13 -6.56 38.03
C GLY A 254 -12.14 -7.52 38.64
N ASP A 255 -11.62 -8.45 39.43
CA ASP A 255 -12.26 -9.42 40.32
C ASP A 255 -12.84 -10.72 39.73
N THR A 256 -11.97 -11.73 39.79
CA THR A 256 -12.27 -13.16 39.98
C THR A 256 -12.85 -13.42 41.37
N PRO A 257 -13.79 -14.37 41.53
CA PRO A 257 -13.91 -15.16 42.75
C PRO A 257 -12.86 -16.29 42.80
#